data_AF-A0A7R9L9E7-F1
#
_entry.id   AF-A0A7R9L9E7-F1
#
_cell.length_a   1.000
_cell.length_b   1.000
_cell.length_c   1.000
_cell.angle_alpha   90.00
_cell.angle_beta   90.00
_cell.angle_gamma   90.00
#
_symmetry.space_group_name_H-M   'P 1'
#
loop_
_entity.id
_entity.type
_entity.pdbx_description
1 polymer ?
#
loop_
_entity_poly.entity_id
_entity_poly.type
_entity_poly.pdbx_seq_one_letter_code
_entity_poly.pdbx_strand_id
1 'polypeptide(L)'
;MPRIPIINTSHLDRIDELFVDNVDTGEFKLHRSVFTDQALFELEMKYIFEGNWVFLAHENQIPNNNDYYTTYIGRQPIIIARNRAGELNAMINACSHRGAQLCRYKRGNKATYTCPFHGWTFNNSGKLLKVKDPSDAGYSDGFNKDGSHDLKKVARFENYKGFLFGSLNPDVSSLKEFLGEATKIIDMIVDQSEDGLEILRGASTYTYEGNWKLTAENGADGYHVSAVHWNYAATTQQRKEKQAQDNIRAMSAGGWGKQGGGCYGFEHGHMLLWTQWANPEDRPNYARYEEYIDKFGGAMAKWIVERSRNLCLYPNVYLMDQFGSQIRVLRPLSVNKTEVTIYCIAPKGEALDARTRRMATPDDLEEFRACQAGYAGIELEWNDMCRGSKHWIYGPDDAAQEIGLKPILSGIKTEDEGLYLAQHQYWLSSIKRAIAREKELAGQQDLGETQVTQFLYREARYLDEEQWDEWLQCYAPEASFWMPAWDDDDQLTEDPRSEISLIYYPDRQGLEDRVFRIKTERSSATIPDTRTSHNISNIEIVERDGDEVTVRFNWNTLSFRYKTNYSYFGMSCYVIDFSTEQPKILSKYVVLKNDYINQVIDIYHL
;
A
#
# COMPACT_ATOMS: atom_id res chain seq x y z
N MET A 1 -33.90 5.67 3.23
CA MET A 1 -32.56 5.09 3.07
C MET A 1 -31.59 5.98 3.83
N PRO A 2 -30.75 5.45 4.72
CA PRO A 2 -29.85 6.29 5.50
C PRO A 2 -28.75 6.83 4.58
N ARG A 3 -28.82 8.14 4.30
CA ARG A 3 -27.75 8.89 3.64
C ARG A 3 -26.47 8.77 4.45
N ILE A 4 -25.33 8.62 3.78
CA ILE A 4 -24.02 8.77 4.43
C ILE A 4 -23.88 10.25 4.85
N PRO A 5 -23.81 10.58 6.15
CA PRO A 5 -23.70 11.96 6.60
C PRO A 5 -22.29 12.50 6.28
N ILE A 6 -22.22 13.70 5.68
CA ILE A 6 -20.97 14.39 5.29
C ILE A 6 -20.04 14.67 6.51
N ILE A 7 -20.59 14.64 7.72
CA ILE A 7 -19.91 15.08 8.95
C ILE A 7 -19.26 13.91 9.73
N ASN A 8 -19.49 12.65 9.34
CA ASN A 8 -18.77 11.55 9.98
C ASN A 8 -18.61 10.34 9.06
N THR A 9 -17.41 9.74 9.13
CA THR A 9 -16.98 8.47 8.56
C THR A 9 -16.66 8.44 7.07
N SER A 10 -15.36 8.52 6.78
CA SER A 10 -14.77 8.13 5.49
C SER A 10 -15.31 6.77 5.03
N HIS A 11 -15.38 6.49 3.73
CA HIS A 11 -15.68 5.14 3.22
C HIS A 11 -14.83 4.04 3.89
N LEU A 12 -13.68 4.41 4.47
CA LEU A 12 -12.83 3.56 5.29
C LEU A 12 -13.51 2.96 6.54
N ASP A 13 -14.39 3.69 7.22
CA ASP A 13 -15.06 3.17 8.43
C ASP A 13 -16.29 2.31 8.09
N ARG A 14 -16.74 2.35 6.83
CA ARG A 14 -17.87 1.57 6.31
C ARG A 14 -17.45 0.65 5.16
N ILE A 15 -16.19 0.22 5.17
CA ILE A 15 -15.58 -0.54 4.08
C ILE A 15 -16.33 -1.85 3.78
N ASP A 16 -16.86 -2.50 4.82
CA ASP A 16 -17.67 -3.72 4.72
C ASP A 16 -19.01 -3.51 4.02
N GLU A 17 -19.50 -2.26 3.96
CA GLU A 17 -20.75 -1.93 3.31
C GLU A 17 -20.57 -1.66 1.82
N LEU A 18 -19.34 -1.55 1.30
CA LEU A 18 -19.11 -1.21 -0.11
C LEU A 18 -19.24 -2.41 -1.06
N PHE A 19 -19.29 -3.63 -0.54
CA PHE A 19 -19.41 -4.85 -1.32
C PHE A 19 -20.49 -5.74 -0.71
N VAL A 20 -21.46 -6.14 -1.53
CA VAL A 20 -22.55 -7.02 -1.13
C VAL A 20 -22.44 -8.29 -1.96
N ASP A 21 -22.32 -9.41 -1.26
CA ASP A 21 -22.33 -10.77 -1.80
C ASP A 21 -23.31 -11.59 -0.95
N ASN A 22 -24.59 -11.58 -1.33
CA ASN A 22 -25.67 -12.20 -0.57
C ASN A 22 -26.47 -13.18 -1.42
N VAL A 23 -26.17 -14.46 -1.23
CA VAL A 23 -26.81 -15.58 -1.95
C VAL A 23 -28.30 -15.72 -1.62
N ASP A 24 -28.70 -15.41 -0.37
CA ASP A 24 -30.08 -15.57 0.09
C ASP A 24 -31.01 -14.54 -0.55
N THR A 25 -30.57 -13.28 -0.64
CA THR A 25 -31.34 -12.20 -1.29
C THR A 25 -31.12 -12.16 -2.80
N GLY A 26 -30.03 -12.75 -3.30
CA GLY A 26 -29.60 -12.67 -4.69
C GLY A 26 -28.97 -11.33 -5.06
N GLU A 27 -28.58 -10.53 -4.08
CA GLU A 27 -27.91 -9.24 -4.30
C GLU A 27 -26.40 -9.42 -4.36
N PHE A 28 -25.82 -9.02 -5.49
CA PHE A 28 -24.38 -9.03 -5.74
C PHE A 28 -24.00 -7.69 -6.36
N LYS A 29 -23.38 -6.80 -5.58
CA LYS A 29 -23.16 -5.41 -6.00
C LYS A 29 -21.97 -4.76 -5.32
N LEU A 30 -21.36 -3.82 -6.03
CA LEU A 30 -20.21 -3.05 -5.57
C LEU A 30 -20.54 -1.56 -5.61
N HIS A 31 -20.24 -0.86 -4.53
CA HIS A 31 -20.48 0.57 -4.43
C HIS A 31 -19.51 1.35 -5.34
N ARG A 32 -20.03 2.31 -6.10
CA ARG A 32 -19.27 3.04 -7.12
C ARG A 32 -18.15 3.91 -6.56
N SER A 33 -18.17 4.22 -5.27
CA SER A 33 -17.07 4.93 -4.60
C SER A 33 -15.74 4.17 -4.64
N VAL A 34 -15.79 2.84 -4.81
CA VAL A 34 -14.61 1.99 -5.01
C VAL A 34 -13.80 2.43 -6.25
N PHE A 35 -14.42 3.13 -7.21
CA PHE A 35 -13.78 3.66 -8.42
C PHE A 35 -13.49 5.18 -8.36
N THR A 36 -13.98 5.90 -7.34
CA THR A 36 -13.93 7.38 -7.32
C THR A 36 -13.33 7.96 -6.03
N ASP A 37 -13.27 7.20 -4.94
CA ASP A 37 -12.75 7.67 -3.67
C ASP A 37 -11.22 7.74 -3.65
N GLN A 38 -10.69 8.93 -3.37
CA GLN A 38 -9.24 9.16 -3.34
C GLN A 38 -8.55 8.45 -2.17
N ALA A 39 -9.18 8.34 -1.00
CA ALA A 39 -8.57 7.68 0.15
C ALA A 39 -8.45 6.16 -0.07
N LEU A 40 -9.47 5.54 -0.67
CA LEU A 40 -9.38 4.14 -1.13
C LEU A 40 -8.26 3.99 -2.15
N PHE A 41 -8.15 4.88 -3.13
CA PHE A 41 -7.07 4.84 -4.10
C PHE A 41 -5.68 4.93 -3.46
N GLU A 42 -5.48 5.77 -2.44
CA GLU A 42 -4.20 5.84 -1.73
C GLU A 42 -3.84 4.52 -1.03
N LEU A 43 -4.82 3.85 -0.42
CA LEU A 43 -4.63 2.52 0.16
C LEU A 43 -4.34 1.47 -0.91
N GLU A 44 -5.04 1.50 -2.03
CA GLU A 44 -4.77 0.61 -3.17
C GLU A 44 -3.33 0.79 -3.67
N MET A 45 -2.88 2.04 -3.85
CA MET A 45 -1.52 2.30 -4.30
C MET A 45 -0.49 1.76 -3.30
N LYS A 46 -0.66 2.04 -2.00
CA LYS A 46 0.28 1.63 -0.95
C LYS A 46 0.29 0.12 -0.69
N TYR A 47 -0.87 -0.52 -0.65
CA TYR A 47 -0.99 -1.91 -0.18
C TYR A 47 -1.25 -2.94 -1.28
N ILE A 48 -1.81 -2.53 -2.43
CA ILE A 48 -2.04 -3.42 -3.57
C ILE A 48 -0.93 -3.25 -4.60
N PHE A 49 -0.61 -2.04 -5.05
CA PHE A 49 0.42 -1.87 -6.07
C PHE A 49 1.84 -1.84 -5.51
N GLU A 50 2.06 -1.24 -4.34
CA GLU A 50 3.37 -1.14 -3.70
C GLU A 50 3.61 -2.30 -2.71
N GLY A 51 2.54 -2.76 -2.05
CA GLY A 51 2.59 -3.76 -0.97
C GLY A 51 2.36 -5.22 -1.36
N ASN A 52 2.01 -5.50 -2.63
CA ASN A 52 1.78 -6.84 -3.16
C ASN A 52 2.72 -7.13 -4.36
N TRP A 53 2.61 -8.31 -4.97
CA TRP A 53 3.28 -8.64 -6.22
C TRP A 53 2.65 -7.89 -7.40
N VAL A 54 3.50 -7.23 -8.21
CA VAL A 54 3.10 -6.63 -9.49
C VAL A 54 4.03 -7.09 -10.61
N PHE A 55 3.46 -7.29 -11.80
CA PHE A 55 4.22 -7.61 -13.00
C PHE A 55 5.01 -6.39 -13.47
N LEU A 56 6.26 -6.61 -13.86
CA LEU A 56 7.20 -5.54 -14.23
C LEU A 56 7.65 -5.59 -15.68
N ALA A 57 8.03 -6.77 -16.17
CA ALA A 57 8.57 -7.00 -17.49
C ALA A 57 8.62 -8.50 -17.81
N HIS A 58 8.82 -8.85 -19.07
CA HIS A 58 9.28 -10.19 -19.44
C HIS A 58 10.81 -10.18 -19.58
N GLU A 59 11.50 -11.25 -19.17
CA GLU A 59 12.97 -11.32 -19.15
C GLU A 59 13.60 -11.14 -20.55
N ASN A 60 12.87 -11.52 -21.60
CA ASN A 60 13.27 -11.32 -22.99
C ASN A 60 13.41 -9.84 -23.37
N GLN A 61 12.86 -8.91 -22.58
CA GLN A 61 13.10 -7.47 -22.75
C GLN A 61 14.49 -7.04 -22.23
N ILE A 62 15.18 -7.90 -21.48
CA ILE A 62 16.51 -7.68 -20.89
C ILE A 62 17.40 -8.93 -21.16
N PRO A 63 17.65 -9.30 -22.44
CA PRO A 63 18.26 -10.58 -22.77
C PRO A 63 19.77 -10.62 -22.54
N ASN A 64 20.49 -9.49 -22.69
CA ASN A 64 21.95 -9.47 -22.64
C ASN A 64 22.48 -8.91 -21.33
N ASN A 65 23.72 -9.26 -20.99
CA ASN A 65 24.43 -8.65 -19.88
C ASN A 65 24.52 -7.14 -20.07
N ASN A 66 24.32 -6.41 -18.97
CA ASN A 66 24.24 -4.96 -18.88
C ASN A 66 22.98 -4.32 -19.49
N ASP A 67 22.06 -5.10 -20.07
CA ASP A 67 20.76 -4.56 -20.45
C ASP A 67 20.02 -4.09 -19.19
N TYR A 68 19.31 -2.97 -19.33
CA TYR A 68 18.38 -2.49 -18.32
C TYR A 68 17.04 -2.11 -18.93
N TYR A 69 16.01 -2.18 -18.11
CA TYR A 69 14.65 -1.80 -18.42
C TYR A 69 14.08 -0.95 -17.27
N THR A 70 13.41 0.15 -17.59
CA THR A 70 12.78 1.01 -16.57
C THR A 70 11.27 0.83 -16.55
N THR A 71 10.71 0.77 -15.35
CA THR A 71 9.27 0.55 -15.13
C THR A 71 8.88 1.11 -13.75
N TYR A 72 7.71 0.75 -13.24
CA TYR A 72 7.21 1.22 -11.95
C TYR A 72 6.62 0.07 -11.13
N ILE A 73 6.77 0.15 -9.80
CA ILE A 73 5.92 -0.55 -8.84
C ILE A 73 5.04 0.52 -8.20
N GLY A 74 3.74 0.51 -8.50
CA GLY A 74 2.84 1.62 -8.15
C GLY A 74 3.41 2.97 -8.61
N ARG A 75 3.76 3.84 -7.65
CA ARG A 75 4.34 5.16 -7.92
C ARG A 75 5.87 5.15 -7.97
N GLN A 76 6.50 4.07 -7.51
CA GLN A 76 7.95 4.01 -7.35
C GLN A 76 8.65 3.68 -8.68
N PRO A 77 9.62 4.51 -9.15
CA PRO A 77 10.33 4.23 -10.39
C PRO A 77 11.36 3.14 -10.17
N ILE A 78 11.43 2.16 -11.06
CA ILE A 78 12.26 0.95 -10.95
C ILE A 78 13.22 0.82 -12.14
N ILE A 79 14.42 0.32 -11.89
CA ILE A 79 15.33 -0.23 -12.92
C ILE A 79 15.44 -1.73 -12.68
N ILE A 80 15.19 -2.52 -13.72
CA ILE A 80 15.59 -3.93 -13.80
C ILE A 80 16.85 -3.99 -14.64
N ALA A 81 17.89 -4.66 -14.17
CA ALA A 81 19.16 -4.77 -14.85
C ALA A 81 19.69 -6.21 -14.82
N ARG A 82 20.21 -6.69 -15.95
CA ARG A 82 21.00 -7.92 -15.99
C ARG A 82 22.47 -7.56 -15.75
N ASN A 83 23.05 -8.04 -14.65
CA ASN A 83 24.43 -7.71 -14.32
C ASN A 83 25.43 -8.49 -15.20
N ARG A 84 26.73 -8.26 -14.98
CA ARG A 84 27.78 -8.95 -15.76
C ARG A 84 27.85 -10.46 -15.51
N ALA A 85 27.34 -10.93 -14.38
CA ALA A 85 27.21 -12.34 -14.05
C ALA A 85 25.95 -12.99 -14.65
N GLY A 86 25.09 -12.20 -15.32
CA GLY A 86 23.84 -12.68 -15.91
C GLY A 86 22.65 -12.63 -14.96
N GLU A 87 22.82 -12.17 -13.73
CA GLU A 87 21.77 -12.10 -12.71
C GLU A 87 20.87 -10.87 -12.91
N LEU A 88 19.56 -11.06 -12.79
CA LEU A 88 18.60 -9.95 -12.83
C LEU A 88 18.49 -9.30 -11.45
N ASN A 89 18.61 -7.97 -11.41
CA ASN A 89 18.46 -7.14 -10.22
C ASN A 89 17.37 -6.09 -10.46
N ALA A 90 16.51 -5.86 -9.47
CA ALA A 90 15.54 -4.76 -9.49
C ALA A 90 15.85 -3.76 -8.37
N MET A 91 15.90 -2.47 -8.70
CA MET A 91 16.30 -1.40 -7.78
C MET A 91 15.40 -0.17 -7.97
N ILE A 92 15.27 0.65 -6.94
CA ILE A 92 14.66 1.97 -7.06
C ILE A 92 15.52 2.85 -7.98
N ASN A 93 14.89 3.45 -8.98
CA ASN A 93 15.51 4.35 -9.97
C ASN A 93 15.69 5.76 -9.39
N ALA A 94 16.32 5.86 -8.22
CA ALA A 94 16.58 7.11 -7.53
C ALA A 94 17.99 7.06 -6.95
N CYS A 95 18.81 8.06 -7.29
CA CYS A 95 20.15 8.19 -6.73
C CYS A 95 20.09 8.33 -5.20
N SER A 96 20.91 7.56 -4.48
CA SER A 96 20.98 7.60 -3.01
C SER A 96 21.43 8.95 -2.43
N HIS A 97 22.00 9.85 -3.24
CA HIS A 97 22.40 11.19 -2.80
C HIS A 97 21.20 12.15 -2.67
N ARG A 98 20.51 12.44 -3.77
CA ARG A 98 19.42 13.45 -3.83
C ARG A 98 18.22 13.01 -4.67
N GLY A 99 18.03 11.70 -4.85
CA GLY A 99 16.84 11.14 -5.50
C GLY A 99 16.76 11.33 -7.01
N ALA A 100 17.74 11.95 -7.68
CA ALA A 100 17.71 12.13 -9.12
C ALA A 100 17.60 10.79 -9.87
N GLN A 101 16.66 10.71 -10.81
CA GLN A 101 16.43 9.51 -11.62
C GLN A 101 17.68 9.20 -12.47
N LEU A 102 18.19 7.96 -12.33
CA LEU A 102 19.43 7.51 -12.95
C LEU A 102 19.22 7.13 -14.41
N CYS A 103 18.26 6.25 -14.67
CA CYS A 103 17.91 5.80 -16.01
C CYS A 103 16.62 6.48 -16.46
N ARG A 104 16.74 7.41 -17.42
CA ARG A 104 15.61 8.19 -17.95
C ARG A 104 15.03 7.63 -19.26
N TYR A 105 15.72 6.68 -19.87
CA TYR A 105 15.22 5.95 -21.05
C TYR A 105 14.55 4.65 -20.61
N LYS A 106 13.60 4.17 -21.42
CA LYS A 106 12.87 2.92 -21.17
C LYS A 106 13.79 1.69 -21.14
N ARG A 107 14.83 1.69 -21.98
CA ARG A 107 15.79 0.60 -22.10
C ARG A 107 17.17 1.13 -22.48
N GLY A 108 18.20 0.33 -22.24
CA GLY A 108 19.56 0.56 -22.72
C GLY A 108 20.51 -0.54 -22.27
N ASN A 109 21.79 -0.44 -22.66
CA ASN A 109 22.84 -1.36 -22.22
C ASN A 109 23.96 -0.55 -21.55
N LYS A 110 24.14 -0.72 -20.23
CA LYS A 110 25.13 0.01 -19.42
C LYS A 110 25.60 -0.82 -18.22
N ALA A 111 26.92 -0.90 -18.03
CA ALA A 111 27.50 -1.57 -16.87
C ALA A 111 27.46 -0.72 -15.58
N THR A 112 27.31 0.60 -15.73
CA THR A 112 27.28 1.56 -14.62
C THR A 112 26.24 2.65 -14.87
N TYR A 113 25.69 3.18 -13.79
CA TYR A 113 24.72 4.27 -13.78
C TYR A 113 25.33 5.49 -13.09
N THR A 114 25.77 6.47 -13.86
CA THR A 114 26.27 7.75 -13.33
C THR A 114 25.12 8.73 -13.23
N CYS A 115 24.86 9.20 -12.01
CA CYS A 115 23.86 10.21 -11.72
C CYS A 115 24.20 11.51 -12.45
N PRO A 116 23.29 12.04 -13.29
CA PRO A 116 23.55 13.26 -14.06
C PRO A 116 23.61 14.52 -13.19
N PHE A 117 23.22 14.45 -11.91
CA PHE A 117 23.23 15.60 -11.02
C PHE A 117 24.64 15.86 -10.46
N HIS A 118 25.18 14.92 -9.69
CA HIS A 118 26.45 15.11 -8.97
C HIS A 118 27.51 14.03 -9.31
N GLY A 119 27.27 13.18 -10.31
CA GLY A 119 28.25 12.21 -10.79
C GLY A 119 28.44 10.96 -9.93
N TRP A 120 27.60 10.74 -8.91
CA TRP A 120 27.59 9.48 -8.15
C TRP A 120 27.33 8.31 -9.09
N THR A 121 28.20 7.31 -9.07
CA THR A 121 28.20 6.22 -10.04
C THR A 121 27.99 4.89 -9.35
N PHE A 122 26.99 4.16 -9.81
CA PHE A 122 26.61 2.85 -9.30
C PHE A 122 26.91 1.77 -10.33
N ASN A 123 27.20 0.54 -9.90
CA ASN A 123 27.20 -0.61 -10.83
C ASN A 123 25.76 -1.06 -11.13
N ASN A 124 25.61 -1.97 -12.10
CA ASN A 124 24.31 -2.52 -12.49
C ASN A 124 23.70 -3.55 -11.51
N SER A 125 24.32 -3.74 -10.33
CA SER A 125 23.74 -4.47 -9.19
C SER A 125 23.36 -3.53 -8.03
N GLY A 126 23.55 -2.21 -8.20
CA GLY A 126 23.16 -1.16 -7.26
C GLY A 126 24.28 -0.64 -6.37
N LYS A 127 25.47 -1.23 -6.41
CA LYS A 127 26.58 -0.83 -5.53
C LYS A 127 27.15 0.54 -5.90
N LEU A 128 27.33 1.44 -4.93
CA LEU A 128 28.03 2.70 -5.11
C LEU A 128 29.52 2.43 -5.39
N LEU A 129 29.98 2.84 -6.56
CA LEU A 129 31.37 2.65 -7.00
C LEU A 129 32.23 3.89 -6.78
N LYS A 130 31.68 5.06 -7.11
CA LYS A 130 32.45 6.30 -7.15
C LYS A 130 31.56 7.49 -6.85
N VAL A 131 32.11 8.43 -6.10
CA VAL A 131 31.61 9.80 -5.96
C VAL A 131 32.63 10.79 -6.51
N LYS A 132 32.17 12.01 -6.79
CA LYS A 132 33.02 13.08 -7.30
C LYS A 132 33.86 13.66 -6.15
N ASP A 133 35.15 13.89 -6.40
CA ASP A 133 36.12 14.57 -5.53
C ASP A 133 36.11 14.12 -4.04
N PRO A 134 36.29 12.82 -3.72
CA PRO A 134 36.09 12.29 -2.37
C PRO A 134 37.16 12.66 -1.33
N SER A 135 38.40 12.99 -1.74
CA SER A 135 39.56 13.13 -0.84
C SER A 135 39.43 14.27 0.17
N ASP A 136 38.74 15.34 -0.21
CA ASP A 136 38.63 16.57 0.58
C ASP A 136 37.15 16.97 0.81
N ALA A 137 36.22 16.05 0.53
CA ALA A 137 34.79 16.28 0.64
C ALA A 137 34.28 16.30 2.10
N GLY A 138 35.08 15.83 3.06
CA GLY A 138 34.70 15.75 4.47
C GLY A 138 33.65 14.70 4.78
N TYR A 139 33.62 13.58 4.03
CA TYR A 139 32.74 12.45 4.35
C TYR A 139 33.14 11.80 5.68
N SER A 140 32.16 11.43 6.51
CA SER A 140 32.39 10.73 7.78
C SER A 140 32.87 9.30 7.58
N ASP A 141 33.42 8.67 8.62
CA ASP A 141 33.92 7.29 8.57
C ASP A 141 32.85 6.25 8.19
N GLY A 142 31.56 6.56 8.41
CA GLY A 142 30.42 5.73 8.02
C GLY A 142 30.04 5.83 6.53
N PHE A 143 30.63 6.76 5.78
CA PHE A 143 30.32 6.96 4.38
C PHE A 143 30.69 5.72 3.54
N ASN A 144 29.72 5.26 2.75
CA ASN A 144 29.83 4.07 1.89
C ASN A 144 30.36 2.82 2.62
N LYS A 145 30.11 2.69 3.92
CA LYS A 145 30.32 1.45 4.70
C LYS A 145 29.08 0.57 4.61
N ASP A 146 29.31 -0.73 4.44
CA ASP A 146 28.25 -1.77 4.48
C ASP A 146 27.05 -1.49 3.56
N GLY A 147 27.29 -0.85 2.40
CA GLY A 147 26.25 -0.54 1.43
C GLY A 147 25.32 0.60 1.84
N SER A 148 25.67 1.42 2.84
CA SER A 148 24.87 2.54 3.34
C SER A 148 24.43 3.56 2.27
N HIS A 149 25.11 3.59 1.13
CA HIS A 149 24.85 4.49 0.02
C HIS A 149 24.59 3.77 -1.31
N ASP A 150 24.41 2.45 -1.29
CA ASP A 150 24.01 1.69 -2.46
C ASP A 150 22.58 2.06 -2.90
N LEU A 151 22.21 1.70 -4.12
CA LEU A 151 20.82 1.80 -4.56
C LEU A 151 19.96 0.83 -3.77
N LYS A 152 18.80 1.32 -3.31
CA LYS A 152 17.82 0.47 -2.63
C LYS A 152 17.32 -0.60 -3.61
N LYS A 153 17.55 -1.87 -3.29
CA LYS A 153 16.96 -3.00 -4.02
C LYS A 153 15.45 -3.07 -3.74
N VAL A 154 14.69 -3.53 -4.73
CA VAL A 154 13.30 -3.94 -4.55
C VAL A 154 13.28 -5.11 -3.55
N ALA A 155 12.37 -5.08 -2.58
CA ALA A 155 12.38 -5.99 -1.43
C ALA A 155 12.20 -7.46 -1.82
N ARG A 156 11.32 -7.72 -2.79
CA ARG A 156 11.12 -9.04 -3.41
C ARG A 156 11.08 -8.91 -4.92
N PHE A 157 11.83 -9.75 -5.62
CA PHE A 157 11.90 -9.75 -7.08
C PHE A 157 12.14 -11.18 -7.56
N GLU A 158 11.18 -11.73 -8.28
CA GLU A 158 11.16 -13.14 -8.67
C GLU A 158 10.80 -13.29 -10.15
N ASN A 159 11.25 -14.40 -10.73
CA ASN A 159 11.03 -14.76 -12.12
C ASN A 159 10.21 -16.05 -12.17
N TYR A 160 9.00 -16.00 -12.73
CA TYR A 160 8.21 -17.18 -13.05
C TYR A 160 8.19 -17.38 -14.56
N LYS A 161 8.95 -18.36 -15.07
CA LYS A 161 8.95 -18.77 -16.50
C LYS A 161 9.17 -17.59 -17.48
N GLY A 162 9.97 -16.60 -17.09
CA GLY A 162 10.29 -15.41 -17.87
C GLY A 162 9.47 -14.17 -17.48
N PHE A 163 8.39 -14.30 -16.71
CA PHE A 163 7.61 -13.18 -16.20
C PHE A 163 8.22 -12.66 -14.90
N LEU A 164 8.65 -11.41 -14.91
CA LEU A 164 9.34 -10.76 -13.79
C LEU A 164 8.33 -9.99 -12.95
N PHE A 165 8.24 -10.35 -11.67
CA PHE A 165 7.38 -9.69 -10.69
C PHE A 165 8.22 -9.06 -9.57
N GLY A 166 7.70 -8.00 -8.96
CA GLY A 166 8.33 -7.41 -7.78
C GLY A 166 7.33 -6.88 -6.76
N SER A 167 7.81 -6.75 -5.52
CA SER A 167 7.10 -6.10 -4.41
C SER A 167 8.06 -5.23 -3.59
N LEU A 168 7.57 -4.10 -3.10
CA LEU A 168 8.32 -3.26 -2.16
C LEU A 168 8.15 -3.71 -0.71
N ASN A 169 7.16 -4.58 -0.46
CA ASN A 169 6.94 -5.20 0.83
C ASN A 169 7.85 -6.45 0.98
N PRO A 170 8.75 -6.50 1.99
CA PRO A 170 9.55 -7.68 2.27
C PRO A 170 8.72 -8.84 2.84
N ASP A 171 7.51 -8.59 3.32
CA ASP A 171 6.67 -9.56 4.02
C ASP A 171 5.50 -10.05 3.14
N VAL A 172 5.82 -10.41 1.90
CA VAL A 172 4.89 -11.10 0.98
C VAL A 172 5.22 -12.59 0.90
N SER A 173 4.20 -13.39 0.57
CA SER A 173 4.35 -14.80 0.22
C SER A 173 5.23 -14.98 -1.02
N SER A 174 5.68 -16.21 -1.28
CA SER A 174 6.45 -16.48 -2.50
C SER A 174 5.62 -16.16 -3.75
N LEU A 175 6.28 -15.83 -4.87
CA LEU A 175 5.57 -15.53 -6.12
C LEU A 175 4.69 -16.71 -6.57
N LYS A 176 5.16 -17.96 -6.35
CA LYS A 176 4.41 -19.16 -6.72
C LYS A 176 3.12 -19.32 -5.91
N GLU A 177 3.16 -19.04 -4.60
CA GLU A 177 1.96 -19.05 -3.76
C GLU A 177 0.98 -17.95 -4.15
N PHE A 178 1.49 -16.76 -4.46
CA PHE A 178 0.67 -15.66 -4.95
C PHE A 178 -0.05 -16.01 -6.25
N LEU A 179 0.68 -16.49 -7.27
CA LEU A 179 0.09 -16.89 -8.55
C LEU A 179 -0.86 -18.08 -8.41
N GLY A 180 -0.63 -18.98 -7.45
CA GLY A 180 -1.50 -20.10 -7.15
C GLY A 180 -1.86 -20.93 -8.39
N GLU A 181 -3.15 -21.18 -8.59
CA GLU A 181 -3.67 -21.96 -9.72
C GLU A 181 -3.51 -21.26 -11.08
N ALA A 182 -3.30 -19.93 -11.10
CA ALA A 182 -3.06 -19.20 -12.35
C ALA A 182 -1.75 -19.63 -13.03
N THR A 183 -0.81 -20.22 -12.28
CA THR A 183 0.43 -20.82 -12.82
C THR A 183 0.17 -21.83 -13.93
N LYS A 184 -0.88 -22.66 -13.82
CA LYS A 184 -1.25 -23.63 -14.85
C LYS A 184 -1.61 -22.96 -16.17
N ILE A 185 -2.27 -21.81 -16.12
CA ILE A 185 -2.63 -21.04 -17.32
C ILE A 185 -1.39 -20.38 -17.92
N ILE A 186 -0.49 -19.84 -17.09
CA ILE A 186 0.80 -19.31 -17.56
C ILE A 186 1.59 -20.40 -18.27
N ASP A 187 1.70 -21.58 -17.66
CA ASP A 187 2.44 -22.72 -18.19
C ASP A 187 1.87 -23.16 -19.56
N MET A 188 0.54 -23.20 -19.72
CA MET A 188 -0.07 -23.50 -21.03
C MET A 188 0.26 -22.49 -22.14
N ILE A 189 0.61 -21.25 -21.81
CA ILE A 189 1.03 -20.23 -22.78
C ILE A 189 2.53 -20.41 -23.07
N VAL A 190 3.33 -20.62 -22.03
CA VAL A 190 4.80 -20.72 -22.13
C VAL A 190 5.23 -22.02 -22.81
N ASP A 191 4.65 -23.15 -22.40
CA ASP A 191 5.08 -24.49 -22.81
C ASP A 191 4.65 -24.82 -24.26
N GLN A 192 4.08 -23.85 -24.98
CA GLN A 192 3.95 -23.89 -26.45
C GLN A 192 5.31 -23.80 -27.16
N SER A 193 6.40 -23.52 -26.48
CA SER A 193 7.77 -23.64 -27.01
C SER A 193 8.73 -24.12 -25.92
N GLU A 194 9.70 -24.95 -26.29
CA GLU A 194 10.73 -25.43 -25.37
C GLU A 194 11.64 -24.29 -24.88
N ASP A 195 11.76 -23.22 -25.67
CA ASP A 195 12.53 -22.02 -25.33
C ASP A 195 11.69 -20.91 -24.66
N GLY A 196 10.40 -21.19 -24.42
CA GLY A 196 9.43 -20.27 -23.82
C GLY A 196 8.94 -19.15 -24.74
N LEU A 197 8.59 -18.00 -24.16
CA LEU A 197 7.98 -16.88 -24.87
C LEU A 197 8.99 -15.76 -25.19
N GLU A 198 8.69 -14.99 -26.23
CA GLU A 198 9.34 -13.73 -26.54
C GLU A 198 8.34 -12.59 -26.69
N ILE A 199 8.82 -11.38 -26.39
CA ILE A 199 8.09 -10.15 -26.65
C ILE A 199 8.45 -9.69 -28.06
N LEU A 200 7.46 -9.63 -28.94
CA LEU A 200 7.67 -9.11 -30.28
C LEU A 200 8.00 -7.62 -30.24
N ARG A 201 8.87 -7.17 -31.15
CA ARG A 201 9.34 -5.78 -31.17
C ARG A 201 8.19 -4.82 -31.44
N GLY A 202 7.83 -4.03 -30.44
CA GLY A 202 6.81 -3.00 -30.52
C GLY A 202 6.06 -2.91 -29.19
N ALA A 203 5.47 -1.75 -28.92
CA ALA A 203 4.53 -1.57 -27.81
C ALA A 203 3.54 -0.48 -28.19
N SER A 204 2.31 -0.61 -27.71
CA SER A 204 1.30 0.45 -27.76
C SER A 204 1.01 0.90 -26.34
N THR A 205 1.21 2.18 -26.05
CA THR A 205 0.93 2.77 -24.74
C THR A 205 -0.05 3.92 -24.91
N TYR A 206 -1.10 3.92 -24.10
CA TYR A 206 -2.12 4.97 -24.08
C TYR A 206 -2.68 5.15 -22.67
N THR A 207 -3.42 6.25 -22.48
CA THR A 207 -4.14 6.52 -21.23
C THR A 207 -5.65 6.66 -21.48
N TYR A 208 -6.46 6.32 -20.49
CA TYR A 208 -7.88 6.65 -20.45
C TYR A 208 -8.26 7.32 -19.13
N GLU A 209 -9.32 8.13 -19.16
CA GLU A 209 -9.86 8.83 -17.99
C GLU A 209 -10.86 7.89 -17.27
N GLY A 210 -10.33 6.93 -16.53
CA GLY A 210 -11.09 6.05 -15.67
C GLY A 210 -10.21 5.27 -14.70
N ASN A 211 -10.83 4.74 -13.66
CA ASN A 211 -10.17 3.93 -12.64
C ASN A 211 -9.57 2.66 -13.25
N TRP A 212 -8.48 2.19 -12.66
CA TRP A 212 -7.70 1.05 -13.14
C TRP A 212 -8.49 -0.26 -13.08
N LYS A 213 -9.43 -0.37 -12.13
CA LYS A 213 -10.28 -1.57 -11.95
C LYS A 213 -11.22 -1.82 -13.12
N LEU A 214 -11.61 -0.77 -13.87
CA LEU A 214 -12.42 -0.93 -15.09
C LEU A 214 -11.73 -1.80 -16.14
N THR A 215 -10.43 -1.58 -16.38
CA THR A 215 -9.62 -2.46 -17.24
C THR A 215 -9.40 -3.83 -16.60
N ALA A 216 -9.19 -3.87 -15.27
CA ALA A 216 -8.98 -5.12 -14.56
C ALA A 216 -10.18 -6.06 -14.69
N GLU A 217 -11.41 -5.54 -14.61
CA GLU A 217 -12.66 -6.30 -14.78
C GLU A 217 -12.91 -6.62 -16.27
N ASN A 218 -12.91 -5.61 -17.13
CA ASN A 218 -13.32 -5.76 -18.53
C ASN A 218 -12.49 -6.77 -19.33
N GLY A 219 -11.20 -6.95 -19.02
CA GLY A 219 -10.36 -7.93 -19.73
C GLY A 219 -10.82 -9.39 -19.57
N ALA A 220 -11.67 -9.66 -18.56
CA ALA A 220 -12.30 -10.95 -18.30
C ALA A 220 -13.83 -10.90 -18.47
N ASP A 221 -14.36 -9.88 -19.14
CA ASP A 221 -15.80 -9.72 -19.39
C ASP A 221 -16.21 -10.25 -20.77
N GLY A 222 -16.98 -11.34 -20.82
CA GLY A 222 -17.57 -11.80 -22.07
C GLY A 222 -18.85 -11.06 -22.48
N TYR A 223 -19.52 -10.34 -21.57
CA TYR A 223 -20.85 -9.79 -21.82
C TYR A 223 -20.82 -8.58 -22.77
N HIS A 224 -19.92 -7.63 -22.53
CA HIS A 224 -19.83 -6.41 -23.35
C HIS A 224 -19.44 -6.70 -24.81
N VAL A 225 -18.82 -7.85 -25.10
CA VAL A 225 -18.25 -8.19 -26.41
C VAL A 225 -19.27 -7.99 -27.53
N SER A 226 -20.51 -8.42 -27.32
CA SER A 226 -21.55 -8.35 -28.35
C SER A 226 -22.09 -6.94 -28.59
N ALA A 227 -21.96 -6.03 -27.61
CA ALA A 227 -22.45 -4.66 -27.69
C ALA A 227 -21.35 -3.69 -28.15
N VAL A 228 -20.22 -3.66 -27.44
CA VAL A 228 -19.11 -2.73 -27.68
C VAL A 228 -18.40 -3.04 -28.99
N HIS A 229 -18.15 -4.34 -29.26
CA HIS A 229 -17.40 -4.77 -30.44
C HIS A 229 -18.34 -5.14 -31.61
N TRP A 230 -19.62 -4.77 -31.56
CA TRP A 230 -20.60 -5.04 -32.62
C TRP A 230 -20.12 -4.52 -33.99
N ASN A 231 -19.63 -3.28 -34.04
CA ASN A 231 -19.15 -2.67 -35.28
C ASN A 231 -17.95 -3.43 -35.87
N TYR A 232 -17.03 -3.92 -35.03
CA TYR A 232 -15.92 -4.75 -35.46
C TYR A 232 -16.41 -6.08 -36.04
N ALA A 233 -17.33 -6.75 -35.36
CA ALA A 233 -17.94 -8.00 -35.82
C ALA A 233 -18.68 -7.82 -37.16
N ALA A 234 -19.52 -6.78 -37.26
CA ALA A 234 -20.27 -6.45 -38.47
C ALA A 234 -19.35 -6.09 -39.65
N THR A 235 -18.28 -5.33 -39.40
CA THR A 235 -17.28 -4.98 -40.43
C THR A 235 -16.55 -6.22 -40.94
N THR A 236 -16.17 -7.12 -40.03
CA THR A 236 -15.49 -8.38 -40.39
C THR A 236 -16.40 -9.28 -41.20
N GLN A 237 -17.68 -9.38 -40.81
CA GLN A 237 -18.69 -10.14 -41.55
C GLN A 237 -18.91 -9.56 -42.96
N GLN A 238 -19.06 -8.24 -43.08
CA GLN A 238 -19.21 -7.56 -44.37
C GLN A 238 -18.00 -7.78 -45.29
N ARG A 239 -16.78 -7.79 -44.74
CA ARG A 239 -15.57 -8.11 -45.52
C ARG A 239 -15.60 -9.54 -46.05
N LYS A 240 -15.96 -10.52 -45.21
CA LYS A 240 -16.10 -11.92 -45.64
C LYS A 240 -17.12 -12.08 -46.77
N GLU A 241 -18.26 -11.39 -46.68
CA GLU A 241 -19.29 -11.41 -47.72
C GLU A 241 -18.83 -10.75 -49.03
N LYS A 242 -18.04 -9.68 -48.96
CA LYS A 242 -17.49 -8.98 -50.15
C LYS A 242 -16.26 -9.66 -50.77
N GLN A 243 -15.45 -10.34 -49.96
CA GLN A 243 -14.20 -10.99 -50.36
C GLN A 243 -14.35 -12.52 -50.45
N ALA A 244 -15.50 -13.02 -50.90
CA ALA A 244 -15.78 -14.46 -51.01
C ALA A 244 -14.80 -15.26 -51.92
N GLN A 245 -13.82 -14.61 -52.55
CA GLN A 245 -12.75 -15.22 -53.35
C GLN A 245 -11.33 -15.08 -52.73
N ASP A 246 -11.19 -14.46 -51.55
CA ASP A 246 -9.88 -14.21 -50.92
C ASP A 246 -9.58 -15.28 -49.85
N ASN A 247 -8.46 -16.00 -49.98
CA ASN A 247 -8.07 -17.14 -49.14
C ASN A 247 -7.48 -16.75 -47.78
N ILE A 248 -7.89 -15.61 -47.20
CA ILE A 248 -7.36 -15.13 -45.92
C ILE A 248 -8.03 -15.89 -44.78
N ARG A 249 -7.30 -16.85 -44.17
CA ARG A 249 -7.69 -17.54 -42.94
C ARG A 249 -7.73 -16.56 -41.78
N ALA A 250 -8.93 -16.11 -41.42
CA ALA A 250 -9.18 -15.18 -40.31
C ALA A 250 -10.08 -15.85 -39.27
N MET A 251 -9.67 -15.76 -38.00
CA MET A 251 -10.42 -16.28 -36.86
C MET A 251 -11.87 -15.75 -36.84
N SER A 252 -12.82 -16.61 -36.48
CA SER A 252 -14.24 -16.26 -36.48
C SER A 252 -14.64 -15.46 -35.23
N ALA A 253 -15.04 -14.20 -35.40
CA ALA A 253 -15.56 -13.35 -34.31
C ALA A 253 -17.09 -13.49 -34.09
N GLY A 254 -17.86 -13.92 -35.09
CA GLY A 254 -19.33 -13.85 -35.11
C GLY A 254 -20.09 -14.84 -34.22
N GLY A 255 -19.40 -15.64 -33.40
CA GLY A 255 -20.00 -16.73 -32.61
C GLY A 255 -19.52 -16.82 -31.16
N TRP A 256 -18.84 -15.80 -30.63
CA TRP A 256 -18.11 -15.84 -29.35
C TRP A 256 -18.89 -16.47 -28.18
N GLY A 257 -20.13 -16.04 -27.92
CA GLY A 257 -20.96 -16.60 -26.83
C GLY A 257 -21.66 -17.93 -27.15
N LYS A 258 -21.48 -18.49 -28.36
CA LYS A 258 -22.17 -19.71 -28.83
C LYS A 258 -21.27 -20.95 -28.90
N GLN A 259 -19.96 -20.79 -28.73
CA GLN A 259 -18.98 -21.90 -28.82
C GLN A 259 -18.76 -22.63 -27.50
N GLY A 260 -19.40 -22.18 -26.41
CA GLY A 260 -19.09 -22.66 -25.06
C GLY A 260 -17.86 -21.97 -24.50
N GLY A 261 -17.77 -21.92 -23.18
CA GLY A 261 -16.79 -21.13 -22.46
C GLY A 261 -17.23 -20.93 -21.02
N GLY A 262 -16.47 -20.13 -20.29
CA GLY A 262 -16.76 -19.83 -18.91
C GLY A 262 -15.79 -18.81 -18.37
N CYS A 263 -15.92 -18.57 -17.07
CA CYS A 263 -15.06 -17.66 -16.36
C CYS A 263 -14.72 -18.20 -14.98
N TYR A 264 -13.53 -17.85 -14.48
CA TYR A 264 -13.04 -18.33 -13.20
C TYR A 264 -12.51 -17.18 -12.35
N GLY A 265 -12.88 -17.19 -11.07
CA GLY A 265 -12.21 -16.43 -10.01
C GLY A 265 -11.27 -17.35 -9.23
N PHE A 266 -10.05 -16.89 -8.99
CA PHE A 266 -9.04 -17.60 -8.18
C PHE A 266 -8.75 -16.84 -6.88
N GLU A 267 -7.94 -17.47 -6.03
CA GLU A 267 -7.30 -16.79 -4.91
C GLU A 267 -6.48 -15.58 -5.39
N HIS A 268 -6.20 -14.66 -4.47
CA HIS A 268 -5.46 -13.42 -4.72
C HIS A 268 -6.05 -12.51 -5.82
N GLY A 269 -7.35 -12.69 -6.10
CA GLY A 269 -8.13 -11.86 -7.02
C GLY A 269 -7.80 -12.06 -8.50
N HIS A 270 -7.07 -13.14 -8.85
CA HIS A 270 -6.83 -13.47 -10.25
C HIS A 270 -8.12 -13.93 -10.93
N MET A 271 -8.24 -13.65 -12.22
CA MET A 271 -9.45 -13.93 -13.00
C MET A 271 -9.08 -14.55 -14.34
N LEU A 272 -9.92 -15.44 -14.86
CA LEU A 272 -9.78 -15.99 -16.20
C LEU A 272 -11.11 -15.95 -16.92
N LEU A 273 -11.12 -15.40 -18.13
CA LEU A 273 -12.17 -15.65 -19.12
C LEU A 273 -11.64 -16.63 -20.15
N TRP A 274 -12.43 -17.63 -20.52
CA TRP A 274 -12.05 -18.57 -21.56
C TRP A 274 -13.23 -18.95 -22.46
N THR A 275 -12.94 -19.16 -23.75
CA THR A 275 -13.95 -19.54 -24.76
C THR A 275 -13.40 -20.64 -25.66
N GLN A 276 -14.26 -21.47 -26.23
CA GLN A 276 -13.83 -22.40 -27.28
C GLN A 276 -13.74 -21.68 -28.62
N TRP A 277 -12.72 -22.00 -29.41
CA TRP A 277 -12.59 -21.50 -30.76
C TRP A 277 -13.59 -22.18 -31.69
N ALA A 278 -14.21 -21.39 -32.58
CA ALA A 278 -15.06 -21.94 -33.65
C ALA A 278 -14.25 -22.62 -34.77
N ASN A 279 -12.99 -22.20 -34.94
CA ASN A 279 -12.06 -22.65 -35.98
C ASN A 279 -10.63 -22.77 -35.42
N PRO A 280 -10.37 -23.68 -34.46
CA PRO A 280 -9.04 -23.84 -33.85
C PRO A 280 -7.94 -24.19 -34.85
N GLU A 281 -8.27 -24.79 -35.99
CA GLU A 281 -7.35 -25.14 -37.08
C GLU A 281 -6.62 -23.94 -37.71
N ASP A 282 -7.17 -22.73 -37.55
CA ASP A 282 -6.58 -21.50 -38.03
C ASP A 282 -5.56 -20.89 -37.03
N ARG A 283 -5.44 -21.47 -35.83
CA ARG A 283 -4.46 -21.04 -34.83
C ARG A 283 -3.04 -21.48 -35.23
N PRO A 284 -2.02 -20.61 -35.06
CA PRO A 284 -0.63 -20.96 -35.36
C PRO A 284 -0.13 -22.24 -34.70
N ASN A 285 -0.62 -22.55 -33.50
CA ASN A 285 -0.16 -23.69 -32.71
C ASN A 285 -0.92 -25.00 -33.02
N TYR A 286 -1.94 -24.99 -33.90
CA TYR A 286 -2.75 -26.19 -34.21
C TYR A 286 -1.92 -27.31 -34.87
N ALA A 287 -0.92 -26.95 -35.69
CA ALA A 287 -0.03 -27.92 -36.31
C ALA A 287 0.75 -28.80 -35.32
N ARG A 288 0.79 -28.41 -34.04
CA ARG A 288 1.49 -29.10 -32.95
C ARG A 288 0.53 -29.81 -32.00
N TYR A 289 -0.74 -29.98 -32.38
CA TYR A 289 -1.75 -30.53 -31.49
C TYR A 289 -1.42 -31.95 -31.00
N GLU A 290 -1.04 -32.86 -31.91
CA GLU A 290 -0.61 -34.22 -31.57
C GLU A 290 0.60 -34.21 -30.60
N GLU A 291 1.58 -33.32 -30.83
CA GLU A 291 2.74 -33.15 -29.93
C GLU A 291 2.28 -32.75 -28.51
N TYR A 292 1.29 -31.87 -28.39
CA TYR A 292 0.75 -31.47 -27.10
C TYR A 292 -0.06 -32.59 -26.42
N ILE A 293 -0.76 -33.43 -27.19
CA ILE A 293 -1.46 -34.61 -26.64
C ILE A 293 -0.44 -35.57 -26.02
N ASP A 294 0.64 -35.85 -26.73
CA ASP A 294 1.72 -36.73 -26.24
C ASP A 294 2.42 -36.16 -25.00
N LYS A 295 2.66 -34.84 -24.98
CA LYS A 295 3.39 -34.17 -23.88
C LYS A 295 2.53 -33.94 -22.63
N PHE A 296 1.27 -33.54 -22.80
CA PHE A 296 0.44 -33.00 -21.71
C PHE A 296 -0.88 -33.75 -21.49
N GLY A 297 -1.22 -34.69 -22.37
CA GLY A 297 -2.51 -35.38 -22.38
C GLY A 297 -3.59 -34.61 -23.15
N GLY A 298 -4.60 -35.35 -23.62
CA GLY A 298 -5.64 -34.81 -24.52
C GLY A 298 -6.40 -33.61 -23.95
N ALA A 299 -6.80 -33.65 -22.68
CA ALA A 299 -7.51 -32.56 -22.03
C ALA A 299 -6.69 -31.26 -22.01
N MET A 300 -5.41 -31.34 -21.61
CA MET A 300 -4.53 -30.18 -21.55
C MET A 300 -4.21 -29.64 -22.95
N ALA A 301 -3.95 -30.53 -23.91
CA ALA A 301 -3.73 -30.15 -25.30
C ALA A 301 -4.94 -29.39 -25.89
N LYS A 302 -6.16 -29.84 -25.58
CA LYS A 302 -7.39 -29.14 -25.95
C LYS A 302 -7.46 -27.74 -25.34
N TRP A 303 -7.10 -27.59 -24.07
CA TRP A 303 -7.00 -26.27 -23.42
C TRP A 303 -5.96 -25.36 -24.09
N ILE A 304 -4.84 -25.91 -24.55
CA ILE A 304 -3.76 -25.17 -25.23
C ILE A 304 -4.15 -24.67 -26.62
N VAL A 305 -4.84 -25.51 -27.40
CA VAL A 305 -5.08 -25.27 -28.83
C VAL A 305 -6.49 -24.76 -29.11
N GLU A 306 -7.50 -25.35 -28.49
CA GLU A 306 -8.91 -25.13 -28.83
C GLU A 306 -9.60 -24.05 -27.98
N ARG A 307 -8.92 -23.48 -26.98
CA ARG A 307 -9.51 -22.47 -26.08
C ARG A 307 -8.75 -21.15 -26.12
N SER A 308 -9.50 -20.05 -26.17
CA SER A 308 -9.00 -18.71 -25.85
C SER A 308 -8.94 -18.53 -24.34
N ARG A 309 -7.96 -17.76 -23.84
CA ARG A 309 -7.75 -17.53 -22.40
C ARG A 309 -7.29 -16.10 -22.16
N ASN A 310 -8.07 -15.33 -21.42
CA ASN A 310 -7.70 -14.00 -20.95
C ASN A 310 -7.51 -14.05 -19.44
N LEU A 311 -6.27 -14.19 -19.01
CA LEU A 311 -5.90 -14.31 -17.60
C LEU A 311 -5.51 -12.94 -17.04
N CYS A 312 -6.27 -12.45 -16.07
CA CYS A 312 -5.88 -11.33 -15.20
C CYS A 312 -5.03 -11.86 -14.04
N LEU A 313 -3.74 -11.54 -14.04
CA LEU A 313 -2.90 -11.66 -12.85
C LEU A 313 -3.00 -10.32 -12.11
N TYR A 314 -3.91 -10.31 -11.14
CA TYR A 314 -4.18 -9.15 -10.29
C TYR A 314 -2.88 -8.66 -9.62
N PRO A 315 -2.66 -7.34 -9.50
CA PRO A 315 -3.58 -6.27 -9.90
C PRO A 315 -3.39 -5.78 -11.34
N ASN A 316 -2.25 -6.04 -11.99
CA ASN A 316 -1.76 -5.13 -13.04
C ASN A 316 -1.44 -5.74 -14.41
N VAL A 317 -1.66 -7.04 -14.64
CA VAL A 317 -1.34 -7.61 -15.95
C VAL A 317 -2.38 -8.61 -16.44
N TYR A 318 -2.68 -8.51 -17.73
CA TYR A 318 -3.41 -9.49 -18.49
C TYR A 318 -2.46 -10.28 -19.39
N LEU A 319 -2.53 -11.61 -19.31
CA LEU A 319 -1.99 -12.53 -20.31
C LEU A 319 -3.16 -12.97 -21.18
N MET A 320 -3.27 -12.37 -22.36
CA MET A 320 -4.34 -12.66 -23.30
C MET A 320 -3.81 -13.59 -24.38
N ASP A 321 -4.36 -14.79 -24.43
CA ASP A 321 -4.21 -15.72 -25.54
C ASP A 321 -5.53 -15.83 -26.31
N GLN A 322 -5.75 -14.85 -27.19
CA GLN A 322 -6.95 -14.71 -27.99
C GLN A 322 -6.59 -14.48 -29.48
N PHE A 323 -7.36 -13.66 -30.21
CA PHE A 323 -7.11 -13.33 -31.63
C PHE A 323 -5.70 -12.77 -31.89
N GLY A 324 -5.12 -12.06 -30.91
CA GLY A 324 -3.71 -11.73 -30.87
C GLY A 324 -3.18 -11.99 -29.46
N SER A 325 -2.20 -12.91 -29.32
CA SER A 325 -1.63 -13.16 -28.00
C SER A 325 -0.80 -11.96 -27.56
N GLN A 326 -1.14 -11.40 -26.39
CA GLN A 326 -0.56 -10.15 -25.90
C GLN A 326 -0.47 -10.13 -24.38
N ILE A 327 0.49 -9.35 -23.88
CA ILE A 327 0.56 -8.90 -22.49
C ILE A 327 -0.01 -7.49 -22.45
N ARG A 328 -1.00 -7.25 -21.61
CA ARG A 328 -1.56 -5.92 -21.35
C ARG A 328 -1.27 -5.54 -19.91
N VAL A 329 -0.39 -4.57 -19.72
CA VAL A 329 0.01 -4.06 -18.40
C VAL A 329 -0.77 -2.77 -18.14
N LEU A 330 -1.45 -2.69 -17.00
CA LEU A 330 -2.12 -1.47 -16.54
C LEU A 330 -1.30 -0.81 -15.43
N ARG A 331 -1.33 0.52 -15.38
CA ARG A 331 -0.69 1.33 -14.35
C ARG A 331 -1.64 2.45 -13.94
N PRO A 332 -2.11 2.48 -12.69
CA PRO A 332 -2.88 3.61 -12.18
C PRO A 332 -2.00 4.86 -12.09
N LEU A 333 -2.49 5.98 -12.60
CA LEU A 333 -1.83 7.30 -12.49
C LEU A 333 -2.54 8.20 -11.46
N SER A 334 -3.87 8.10 -11.39
CA SER A 334 -4.74 8.70 -10.38
C SER A 334 -6.00 7.84 -10.21
N VAL A 335 -6.86 8.18 -9.26
CA VAL A 335 -8.15 7.49 -9.03
C VAL A 335 -9.02 7.39 -10.28
N ASN A 336 -8.88 8.34 -11.20
CA ASN A 336 -9.67 8.46 -12.42
C ASN A 336 -8.82 8.44 -13.71
N LYS A 337 -7.56 7.98 -13.66
CA LYS A 337 -6.69 7.94 -14.85
C LYS A 337 -5.77 6.73 -14.81
N THR A 338 -5.74 5.99 -15.91
CA THR A 338 -4.98 4.75 -16.03
C THR A 338 -4.18 4.75 -17.33
N GLU A 339 -2.92 4.32 -17.25
CA GLU A 339 -2.05 4.02 -18.39
C GLU A 339 -2.12 2.52 -18.69
N VAL A 340 -2.20 2.16 -19.97
CA VAL A 340 -2.17 0.77 -20.43
C VAL A 340 -1.08 0.62 -21.47
N THR A 341 -0.26 -0.41 -21.33
CA THR A 341 0.75 -0.79 -22.32
C THR A 341 0.53 -2.21 -22.81
N ILE A 342 0.51 -2.38 -24.13
CA ILE A 342 0.29 -3.66 -24.80
C ILE A 342 1.57 -4.11 -25.49
N TYR A 343 1.95 -5.37 -25.26
CA TYR A 343 3.04 -6.07 -25.92
C TYR A 343 2.50 -7.30 -26.63
N CYS A 344 2.85 -7.52 -27.89
CA CYS A 344 2.59 -8.80 -28.54
C CYS A 344 3.60 -9.83 -28.06
N ILE A 345 3.13 -11.04 -27.76
CA ILE A 345 3.98 -12.18 -27.42
C ILE A 345 3.90 -13.25 -28.50
N ALA A 346 4.94 -14.08 -28.62
CA ALA A 346 4.91 -15.29 -29.43
C ALA A 346 5.74 -16.39 -28.76
N PRO A 347 5.44 -17.67 -28.99
CA PRO A 347 6.37 -18.75 -28.69
C PRO A 347 7.68 -18.53 -29.45
N LYS A 348 8.82 -18.68 -28.77
CA LYS A 348 10.12 -18.60 -29.44
C LYS A 348 10.23 -19.68 -30.50
N GLY A 349 10.78 -19.32 -31.65
CA GLY A 349 10.90 -20.22 -32.80
C GLY A 349 9.64 -20.30 -33.68
N GLU A 350 8.55 -19.61 -33.34
CA GLU A 350 7.35 -19.55 -34.20
C GLU A 350 7.70 -18.98 -35.59
N ALA A 351 7.17 -19.59 -36.66
CA ALA A 351 7.44 -19.21 -38.05
C ALA A 351 7.03 -17.76 -38.37
N LEU A 352 7.77 -17.10 -39.26
CA LEU A 352 7.58 -15.68 -39.59
C LEU A 352 6.18 -15.35 -40.11
N ASP A 353 5.60 -16.23 -40.93
CA ASP A 353 4.26 -16.07 -41.51
C ASP A 353 3.17 -16.07 -40.43
N ALA A 354 3.28 -16.97 -39.44
CA ALA A 354 2.38 -17.00 -38.28
C ALA A 354 2.42 -15.70 -37.45
N ARG A 355 3.59 -15.04 -37.36
CA ARG A 355 3.76 -13.80 -36.59
C ARG A 355 3.08 -12.58 -37.23
N THR A 356 2.91 -12.55 -38.55
CA THR A 356 2.41 -11.36 -39.27
C THR A 356 0.94 -11.01 -39.02
N ARG A 357 0.17 -11.89 -38.35
CA ARG A 357 -1.30 -11.80 -38.28
C ARG A 357 -1.86 -11.28 -36.95
N ARG A 358 -1.02 -10.73 -36.06
CA ARG A 358 -1.44 -10.27 -34.73
C ARG A 358 -1.85 -8.79 -34.77
N MET A 359 -3.09 -8.47 -34.38
CA MET A 359 -3.63 -7.10 -34.27
C MET A 359 -4.38 -6.90 -32.95
N ALA A 360 -4.47 -5.66 -32.47
CA ALA A 360 -5.26 -5.24 -31.31
C ALA A 360 -6.19 -4.07 -31.69
N THR A 361 -7.38 -3.99 -31.08
CA THR A 361 -8.40 -2.93 -31.29
C THR A 361 -8.74 -2.20 -29.98
N PRO A 362 -9.13 -0.91 -30.00
CA PRO A 362 -9.25 -0.07 -28.80
C PRO A 362 -10.70 0.29 -28.37
N ASP A 363 -11.72 -0.49 -28.74
CA ASP A 363 -13.12 -0.06 -28.63
C ASP A 363 -13.62 0.15 -27.18
N ASP A 364 -12.97 -0.45 -26.17
CA ASP A 364 -13.43 -0.41 -24.76
C ASP A 364 -13.23 0.94 -24.04
N LEU A 365 -12.29 1.77 -24.53
CA LEU A 365 -11.79 2.91 -23.75
C LEU A 365 -12.83 4.01 -23.53
N GLU A 366 -13.75 4.17 -24.48
CA GLU A 366 -14.80 5.18 -24.35
C GLU A 366 -15.83 4.77 -23.31
N GLU A 367 -16.16 3.48 -23.22
CA GLU A 367 -17.06 2.97 -22.18
C GLU A 367 -16.44 3.14 -20.79
N PHE A 368 -15.12 2.97 -20.64
CA PHE A 368 -14.46 3.26 -19.35
C PHE A 368 -14.59 4.73 -18.94
N ARG A 369 -14.44 5.67 -19.90
CA ARG A 369 -14.64 7.10 -19.64
C ARG A 369 -16.09 7.39 -19.29
N ALA A 370 -17.02 6.78 -20.01
CA ALA A 370 -18.45 6.92 -19.77
C ALA A 370 -18.85 6.38 -18.40
N CYS A 371 -18.32 5.22 -17.98
CA CYS A 371 -18.50 4.68 -16.64
C CYS A 371 -17.96 5.64 -15.57
N GLN A 372 -16.73 6.13 -15.73
CA GLN A 372 -16.13 7.07 -14.78
C GLN A 372 -16.96 8.36 -14.64
N ALA A 373 -17.46 8.90 -15.75
CA ALA A 373 -18.36 10.04 -15.76
C ALA A 373 -19.72 9.70 -15.11
N GLY A 374 -20.26 8.52 -15.40
CA GLY A 374 -21.51 8.02 -14.83
C GLY A 374 -21.45 7.81 -13.32
N TYR A 375 -20.29 7.47 -12.76
CA TYR A 375 -20.09 7.36 -11.31
C TYR A 375 -20.20 8.70 -10.56
N ALA A 376 -20.21 9.84 -11.27
CA ALA A 376 -20.56 11.13 -10.67
C ALA A 376 -22.07 11.24 -10.34
N GLY A 377 -22.92 10.36 -10.88
CA GLY A 377 -24.34 10.24 -10.55
C GLY A 377 -24.57 9.55 -9.20
N ILE A 378 -24.22 10.22 -8.10
CA ILE A 378 -24.16 9.64 -6.74
C ILE A 378 -25.48 9.09 -6.19
N GLU A 379 -26.63 9.49 -6.73
CA GLU A 379 -27.94 8.94 -6.31
C GLU A 379 -28.14 7.48 -6.77
N LEU A 380 -27.32 6.99 -7.72
CA LEU A 380 -27.23 5.59 -8.08
C LEU A 380 -25.87 5.06 -7.61
N GLU A 381 -25.86 4.45 -6.44
CA GLU A 381 -24.66 4.12 -5.67
C GLU A 381 -23.96 2.82 -6.12
N TRP A 382 -24.66 1.94 -6.85
CA TRP A 382 -24.26 0.55 -7.02
C TRP A 382 -24.00 0.16 -8.48
N ASN A 383 -22.95 -0.63 -8.68
CA ASN A 383 -22.80 -1.49 -9.85
C ASN A 383 -23.34 -2.88 -9.49
N ASP A 384 -24.23 -3.40 -10.33
CA ASP A 384 -24.74 -4.77 -10.23
C ASP A 384 -23.74 -5.76 -10.82
N MET A 385 -23.65 -6.95 -10.21
CA MET A 385 -22.80 -8.06 -10.66
C MET A 385 -23.55 -9.41 -10.56
N CYS A 386 -24.89 -9.41 -10.60
CA CYS A 386 -25.68 -10.60 -10.27
C CYS A 386 -25.78 -11.61 -11.42
N ARG A 387 -25.22 -11.30 -12.60
CA ARG A 387 -25.40 -12.09 -13.81
C ARG A 387 -24.77 -13.47 -13.68
N GLY A 388 -25.61 -14.50 -13.77
CA GLY A 388 -25.23 -15.89 -13.64
C GLY A 388 -25.40 -16.48 -12.24
N SER A 389 -25.82 -15.68 -11.25
CA SER A 389 -25.97 -16.08 -9.84
C SER A 389 -26.80 -17.34 -9.56
N LYS A 390 -27.69 -17.75 -10.47
CA LYS A 390 -28.47 -18.99 -10.35
C LYS A 390 -27.71 -20.25 -10.76
N HIS A 391 -26.57 -20.12 -11.42
CA HIS A 391 -25.82 -21.24 -11.98
C HIS A 391 -24.30 -21.11 -11.81
N TRP A 392 -23.81 -20.17 -11.00
CA TRP A 392 -22.41 -20.18 -10.57
C TRP A 392 -22.11 -21.44 -9.76
N ILE A 393 -20.87 -21.91 -9.88
CA ILE A 393 -20.35 -23.05 -9.15
C ILE A 393 -19.27 -22.53 -8.20
N TYR A 394 -19.44 -22.73 -6.89
CA TYR A 394 -18.38 -22.46 -5.92
C TYR A 394 -17.37 -23.60 -5.96
N GLY A 395 -16.21 -23.34 -6.55
CA GLY A 395 -15.21 -24.36 -6.88
C GLY A 395 -15.10 -24.67 -8.38
N PRO A 396 -14.43 -25.77 -8.75
CA PRO A 396 -14.18 -26.15 -10.14
C PRO A 396 -15.43 -26.71 -10.83
N ASP A 397 -15.73 -26.21 -12.03
CA ASP A 397 -16.67 -26.82 -12.96
C ASP A 397 -16.06 -28.05 -13.69
N ASP A 398 -16.84 -28.74 -14.51
CA ASP A 398 -16.39 -29.93 -15.24
C ASP A 398 -15.15 -29.65 -16.11
N ALA A 399 -15.10 -28.48 -16.75
CA ALA A 399 -13.99 -28.07 -17.60
C ALA A 399 -12.69 -27.83 -16.82
N ALA A 400 -12.78 -27.26 -15.61
CA ALA A 400 -11.66 -27.08 -14.71
C ALA A 400 -11.19 -28.43 -14.12
N GLN A 401 -12.13 -29.30 -13.74
CA GLN A 401 -11.82 -30.64 -13.22
C GLN A 401 -11.05 -31.50 -14.24
N GLU A 402 -11.38 -31.38 -15.52
CA GLU A 402 -10.72 -32.11 -16.63
C GLU A 402 -9.19 -31.93 -16.64
N ILE A 403 -8.71 -30.75 -16.23
CA ILE A 403 -7.28 -30.41 -16.16
C ILE A 403 -6.79 -30.20 -14.73
N GLY A 404 -7.60 -30.56 -13.74
CA GLY A 404 -7.29 -30.40 -12.32
C GLY A 404 -7.07 -28.95 -11.88
N LEU A 405 -7.67 -27.97 -12.57
CA LEU A 405 -7.66 -26.56 -12.20
C LEU A 405 -8.65 -26.31 -11.05
N LYS A 406 -8.27 -25.48 -10.08
CA LYS A 406 -9.06 -25.28 -8.85
C LYS A 406 -9.44 -23.81 -8.62
N PRO A 407 -10.34 -23.23 -9.44
CA PRO A 407 -10.90 -21.91 -9.15
C PRO A 407 -11.74 -21.96 -7.87
N ILE A 408 -11.85 -20.81 -7.19
CA ILE A 408 -12.74 -20.66 -6.03
C ILE A 408 -14.19 -20.42 -6.47
N LEU A 409 -14.37 -19.89 -7.68
CA LEU A 409 -15.67 -19.66 -8.29
C LEU A 409 -15.58 -19.86 -9.80
N SER A 410 -16.57 -20.58 -10.36
CA SER A 410 -16.72 -20.79 -11.80
C SER A 410 -18.07 -20.29 -12.31
N GLY A 411 -18.04 -19.48 -13.36
CA GLY A 411 -19.19 -19.18 -14.21
C GLY A 411 -19.19 -20.11 -15.43
N ILE A 412 -20.34 -20.70 -15.72
CA ILE A 412 -20.52 -21.67 -16.81
C ILE A 412 -20.80 -21.00 -18.16
N LYS A 413 -20.91 -19.66 -18.17
CA LYS A 413 -21.01 -18.84 -19.37
C LYS A 413 -19.96 -17.74 -19.36
N THR A 414 -19.55 -17.34 -20.55
CA THR A 414 -18.56 -16.28 -20.75
C THR A 414 -19.03 -14.92 -20.25
N GLU A 415 -20.34 -14.73 -20.21
CA GLU A 415 -20.99 -13.51 -19.78
C GLU A 415 -21.38 -13.53 -18.30
N ASP A 416 -21.00 -14.56 -17.53
CA ASP A 416 -21.26 -14.60 -16.09
C ASP A 416 -20.28 -13.70 -15.33
N GLU A 417 -20.75 -13.05 -14.27
CA GLU A 417 -20.01 -11.98 -13.57
C GLU A 417 -19.46 -12.39 -12.20
N GLY A 418 -19.65 -13.65 -11.80
CA GLY A 418 -19.21 -14.13 -10.49
C GLY A 418 -17.69 -14.04 -10.27
N LEU A 419 -16.89 -14.01 -11.35
CA LEU A 419 -15.44 -13.81 -11.29
C LEU A 419 -15.07 -12.45 -10.63
N TYR A 420 -15.91 -11.42 -10.78
CA TYR A 420 -15.69 -10.12 -10.15
C TYR A 420 -15.88 -10.18 -8.63
N LEU A 421 -16.78 -11.05 -8.13
CA LEU A 421 -16.97 -11.25 -6.70
C LEU A 421 -15.70 -11.78 -6.05
N ALA A 422 -15.05 -12.78 -6.67
CA ALA A 422 -13.77 -13.31 -6.22
C ALA A 422 -12.68 -12.22 -6.15
N GLN A 423 -12.59 -11.38 -7.18
CA GLN A 423 -11.65 -10.26 -7.22
C GLN A 423 -11.94 -9.21 -6.14
N HIS A 424 -13.20 -8.76 -6.02
CA HIS A 424 -13.59 -7.72 -5.08
C HIS A 424 -13.58 -8.19 -3.62
N GLN A 425 -13.82 -9.47 -3.37
CA GLN A 425 -13.62 -10.08 -2.05
C GLN A 425 -12.15 -10.04 -1.62
N TYR A 426 -11.22 -10.31 -2.54
CA TYR A 426 -9.79 -10.17 -2.28
C TYR A 426 -9.38 -8.70 -2.08
N TRP A 427 -9.90 -7.79 -2.91
CA TRP A 427 -9.70 -6.34 -2.74
C TRP A 427 -10.18 -5.88 -1.36
N LEU A 428 -11.41 -6.21 -0.98
CA LEU A 428 -12.02 -5.83 0.30
C LEU A 428 -11.17 -6.34 1.46
N SER A 429 -10.80 -7.61 1.43
CA SER A 429 -9.94 -8.22 2.45
C SER A 429 -8.59 -7.51 2.57
N SER A 430 -8.01 -7.10 1.44
CA SER A 430 -6.73 -6.38 1.39
C SER A 430 -6.85 -4.96 1.95
N ILE A 431 -7.91 -4.24 1.59
CA ILE A 431 -8.17 -2.88 2.09
C ILE A 431 -8.52 -2.89 3.58
N LYS A 432 -9.25 -3.88 4.09
CA LYS A 432 -9.50 -4.03 5.54
C LYS A 432 -8.20 -4.18 6.33
N ARG A 433 -7.27 -5.03 5.85
CA ARG A 433 -5.94 -5.17 6.46
C ARG A 433 -5.15 -3.87 6.38
N ALA A 434 -5.22 -3.17 5.25
CA ALA A 434 -4.57 -1.87 5.06
C ALA A 434 -5.09 -0.82 6.05
N ILE A 435 -6.41 -0.70 6.22
CA ILE A 435 -7.04 0.23 7.18
C ILE A 435 -6.60 -0.09 8.60
N ALA A 436 -6.63 -1.37 9.00
CA ALA A 436 -6.17 -1.78 10.32
C ALA A 436 -4.70 -1.40 10.56
N ARG A 437 -3.84 -1.61 9.55
CA ARG A 437 -2.41 -1.23 9.62
C ARG A 437 -2.20 0.28 9.70
N GLU A 438 -2.93 1.07 8.92
CA GLU A 438 -2.86 2.54 9.01
C GLU A 438 -3.36 3.04 10.37
N LYS A 439 -4.43 2.45 10.92
CA LYS A 439 -4.92 2.79 12.27
C LYS A 439 -3.88 2.45 13.35
N GLU A 440 -3.18 1.33 13.23
CA GLU A 440 -2.07 0.96 14.13
C GLU A 440 -0.91 1.96 14.03
N LEU A 441 -0.49 2.31 12.81
CA LEU A 441 0.59 3.29 12.58
C LEU A 441 0.23 4.69 13.11
N ALA A 442 -1.02 5.13 12.89
CA ALA A 442 -1.51 6.40 13.42
C ALA A 442 -1.60 6.37 14.95
N GLY A 443 -2.07 5.27 15.55
CA GLY A 443 -2.13 5.09 17.00
C GLY A 443 -0.76 5.08 17.66
N GLN A 444 0.28 4.53 17.01
CA GLN A 444 1.67 4.57 17.50
C GLN A 444 2.26 5.98 17.53
N GLN A 445 1.77 6.91 16.69
CA GLN A 445 2.20 8.31 16.69
C GLN A 445 1.47 9.17 17.74
N ASP A 446 0.23 8.86 18.09
CA ASP A 446 -0.67 9.76 18.86
C ASP A 446 -0.79 9.39 20.37
N LEU A 447 -0.46 8.16 20.76
CA LEU A 447 -0.66 7.70 22.15
C LEU A 447 0.30 8.35 23.16
N GLY A 448 1.57 8.58 22.80
CA GLY A 448 2.57 9.08 23.76
C GLY A 448 2.32 10.53 24.21
N GLU A 449 2.12 11.44 23.27
CA GLU A 449 1.93 12.87 23.58
C GLU A 449 0.55 13.12 24.23
N THR A 450 -0.50 12.45 23.76
CA THR A 450 -1.84 12.60 24.32
C THR A 450 -1.93 12.05 25.74
N GLN A 451 -1.32 10.89 26.04
CA GLN A 451 -1.30 10.33 27.39
C GLN A 451 -0.51 11.19 28.37
N VAL A 452 0.66 11.71 27.96
CA VAL A 452 1.47 12.62 28.77
C VAL A 452 0.69 13.91 29.06
N THR A 453 0.08 14.50 28.04
CA THR A 453 -0.71 15.73 28.18
C THR A 453 -1.89 15.55 29.14
N GLN A 454 -2.67 14.47 28.96
CA GLN A 454 -3.78 14.15 29.86
C GLN A 454 -3.33 13.88 31.30
N PHE A 455 -2.17 13.22 31.47
CA PHE A 455 -1.60 12.98 32.78
C PHE A 455 -1.23 14.30 33.49
N LEU A 456 -0.50 15.18 32.81
CA LEU A 456 -0.07 16.47 33.36
C LEU A 456 -1.25 17.37 33.72
N TYR A 457 -2.26 17.45 32.85
CA TYR A 457 -3.48 18.22 33.13
C TYR A 457 -4.27 17.66 34.31
N ARG A 458 -4.28 16.33 34.47
CA ARG A 458 -4.95 15.68 35.60
C ARG A 458 -4.23 15.94 36.92
N GLU A 459 -2.89 15.85 36.94
CA GLU A 459 -2.09 16.17 38.13
C GLU A 459 -2.30 17.62 38.58
N ALA A 460 -2.23 18.57 37.65
CA ALA A 460 -2.49 19.98 37.93
C ALA A 460 -3.93 20.25 38.42
N ARG A 461 -4.93 19.59 37.81
CA ARG A 461 -6.34 19.71 38.24
C ARG A 461 -6.55 19.21 39.66
N TYR A 462 -5.84 18.16 40.10
CA TYR A 462 -5.92 17.69 41.48
C TYR A 462 -5.45 18.74 42.48
N LEU A 463 -4.45 19.57 42.14
CA LEU A 463 -4.06 20.71 42.97
C LEU A 463 -5.13 21.81 42.99
N ASP A 464 -5.67 22.17 41.82
CA ASP A 464 -6.68 23.23 41.70
C ASP A 464 -8.01 22.89 42.39
N GLU A 465 -8.36 21.61 42.45
CA GLU A 465 -9.55 21.09 43.13
C GLU A 465 -9.28 20.66 44.58
N GLU A 466 -8.06 20.88 45.10
CA GLU A 466 -7.63 20.48 46.45
C GLU A 466 -7.82 18.96 46.74
N GLN A 467 -7.72 18.13 45.70
CA GLN A 467 -7.78 16.66 45.75
C GLN A 467 -6.41 16.07 46.13
N TRP A 468 -5.99 16.34 47.36
CA TRP A 468 -4.62 16.06 47.81
C TRP A 468 -4.23 14.58 47.82
N ASP A 469 -5.17 13.68 48.14
CA ASP A 469 -4.89 12.25 48.25
C ASP A 469 -4.72 11.63 46.85
N GLU A 470 -5.52 12.07 45.87
CA GLU A 470 -5.40 11.73 44.45
C GLU A 470 -4.13 12.33 43.84
N TRP A 471 -3.77 13.56 44.22
CA TRP A 471 -2.52 14.18 43.79
C TRP A 471 -1.30 13.38 44.25
N LEU A 472 -1.25 12.96 45.53
CA LEU A 472 -0.17 12.10 46.04
C LEU A 472 -0.09 10.76 45.30
N GLN A 473 -1.21 10.21 44.84
CA GLN A 473 -1.22 8.99 44.06
C GLN A 473 -0.56 9.17 42.69
N CYS A 474 -0.37 10.38 42.17
CA CYS A 474 0.40 10.61 40.96
C CYS A 474 1.90 10.34 41.14
N TYR A 475 2.41 10.23 42.37
CA TYR A 475 3.85 10.07 42.66
C TYR A 475 4.15 8.64 43.12
N ALA A 476 5.23 8.05 42.58
CA ALA A 476 5.78 6.79 43.06
C ALA A 476 6.35 6.96 44.49
N PRO A 477 6.43 5.89 45.31
CA PRO A 477 7.00 6.00 46.66
C PRO A 477 8.41 6.63 46.69
N GLU A 478 9.24 6.29 45.72
CA GLU A 478 10.61 6.76 45.52
C GLU A 478 10.73 8.11 44.82
N ALA A 479 9.59 8.78 44.52
CA ALA A 479 9.60 9.97 43.69
C ALA A 479 10.32 11.15 44.34
N SER A 480 11.37 11.66 43.70
CA SER A 480 12.04 12.87 44.16
C SER A 480 11.31 14.13 43.69
N PHE A 481 11.19 15.13 44.56
CA PHE A 481 10.65 16.45 44.23
C PHE A 481 11.71 17.51 44.54
N TRP A 482 12.18 18.21 43.52
CA TRP A 482 13.25 19.19 43.67
C TRP A 482 12.97 20.49 42.94
N MET A 483 13.12 21.59 43.67
CA MET A 483 13.11 22.95 43.16
C MET A 483 14.40 23.65 43.62
N PRO A 484 15.42 23.79 42.75
CA PRO A 484 16.65 24.51 43.06
C PRO A 484 16.42 25.99 43.38
N ALA A 485 17.41 26.61 44.01
CA ALA A 485 17.48 28.07 44.16
C ALA A 485 18.33 28.69 43.05
N TRP A 486 18.16 30.00 42.83
CA TRP A 486 19.08 30.82 42.05
C TRP A 486 20.17 31.37 42.96
N ASP A 487 21.42 31.31 42.53
CA ASP A 487 22.57 31.89 43.25
C ASP A 487 22.81 33.36 42.88
N ASP A 488 23.89 33.94 43.42
CA ASP A 488 24.25 35.35 43.21
C ASP A 488 24.67 35.67 41.76
N ASP A 489 24.96 34.65 40.94
CA ASP A 489 25.37 34.76 39.53
C ASP A 489 24.23 34.34 38.55
N ASP A 490 22.99 34.32 39.04
CA ASP A 490 21.79 33.89 38.31
C ASP A 490 21.94 32.46 37.72
N GLN A 491 22.67 31.56 38.40
CA GLN A 491 22.74 30.14 38.09
C GLN A 491 21.87 29.32 39.04
N LEU A 492 21.34 28.20 38.55
CA LEU A 492 20.60 27.27 39.39
C LEU A 492 21.58 26.41 40.19
N THR A 493 21.26 26.17 41.45
CA THR A 493 21.97 25.17 42.28
C THR A 493 21.86 23.78 41.64
N GLU A 494 22.96 23.03 41.64
CA GLU A 494 23.10 21.75 40.93
C GLU A 494 23.04 20.51 41.86
N ASP A 495 23.27 20.67 43.17
CA ASP A 495 23.22 19.56 44.14
C ASP A 495 22.32 19.87 45.35
N PRO A 496 21.13 19.24 45.46
CA PRO A 496 20.22 19.46 46.60
C PRO A 496 20.76 19.00 47.96
N ARG A 497 21.85 18.22 48.00
CA ARG A 497 22.43 17.71 49.24
C ARG A 497 23.50 18.63 49.82
N SER A 498 24.19 19.40 48.99
CA SER A 498 25.23 20.34 49.41
C SER A 498 24.86 21.80 49.22
N GLU A 499 23.84 22.10 48.42
CA GLU A 499 23.43 23.46 48.06
C GLU A 499 21.97 23.74 48.49
N ILE A 500 21.62 25.02 48.52
CA ILE A 500 20.29 25.46 48.97
C ILE A 500 19.25 25.11 47.90
N SER A 501 18.17 24.43 48.32
CA SER A 501 16.98 24.24 47.50
C SER A 501 15.82 25.07 48.05
N LEU A 502 14.95 25.56 47.17
CA LEU A 502 13.69 26.17 47.59
C LEU A 502 12.72 25.09 48.12
N ILE A 503 12.69 23.92 47.46
CA ILE A 503 12.02 22.70 47.96
C ILE A 503 12.89 21.51 47.58
N TYR A 504 13.13 20.60 48.52
CA TYR A 504 13.71 19.30 48.20
C TYR A 504 13.11 18.20 49.10
N TYR A 505 12.55 17.19 48.45
CA TYR A 505 12.13 15.94 49.05
C TYR A 505 12.79 14.79 48.29
N PRO A 506 13.57 13.92 48.95
CA PRO A 506 14.27 12.83 48.28
C PRO A 506 13.33 11.70 47.84
N ASP A 507 12.14 11.63 48.45
CA ASP A 507 11.10 10.64 48.19
C ASP A 507 9.71 11.25 48.49
N ARG A 508 8.65 10.48 48.23
CA ARG A 508 7.26 10.94 48.38
C ARG A 508 6.87 11.28 49.82
N GLN A 509 7.57 10.77 50.83
CA GLN A 509 7.23 11.02 52.23
C GLN A 509 7.21 12.52 52.55
N GLY A 510 8.12 13.30 51.95
CA GLY A 510 8.15 14.75 52.14
C GLY A 510 6.90 15.46 51.60
N LEU A 511 6.32 14.94 50.50
CA LEU A 511 5.04 15.42 49.96
C LEU A 511 3.87 15.04 50.86
N GLU A 512 3.85 13.80 51.36
CA GLU A 512 2.82 13.30 52.29
C GLU A 512 2.78 14.13 53.58
N ASP A 513 3.95 14.41 54.17
CA ASP A 513 4.08 15.27 55.35
C ASP A 513 3.58 16.70 55.06
N ARG A 514 3.84 17.21 53.85
CA ARG A 514 3.37 18.55 53.46
C ARG A 514 1.86 18.61 53.30
N VAL A 515 1.27 17.64 52.61
CA VAL A 515 -0.18 17.50 52.44
C VAL A 515 -0.87 17.34 53.79
N PHE A 516 -0.33 16.52 54.70
CA PHE A 516 -0.85 16.39 56.05
C PHE A 516 -0.91 17.75 56.77
N ARG A 517 0.13 18.57 56.66
CA ARG A 517 0.15 19.91 57.25
C ARG A 517 -0.89 20.85 56.65
N ILE A 518 -1.13 20.77 55.33
CA ILE A 518 -2.16 21.56 54.65
C ILE A 518 -3.56 21.20 55.18
N LYS A 519 -3.89 19.90 55.27
CA LYS A 519 -5.21 19.40 55.71
C LYS A 519 -5.55 19.71 57.18
N THR A 520 -4.56 19.93 58.05
CA THR A 520 -4.80 20.11 59.49
C THR A 520 -5.25 21.52 59.90
N GLU A 521 -5.33 22.49 58.98
CA GLU A 521 -5.64 23.91 59.26
C GLU A 521 -4.74 24.57 60.34
N ARG A 522 -3.64 23.91 60.74
CA ARG A 522 -2.68 24.43 61.72
C ARG A 522 -1.49 25.14 61.06
N SER A 523 -1.41 25.08 59.73
CA SER A 523 -0.43 25.82 58.95
C SER A 523 -0.91 27.26 58.77
N SER A 524 -0.41 28.18 59.62
CA SER A 524 -0.70 29.62 59.47
C SER A 524 -0.30 30.17 58.10
N ALA A 525 0.65 29.51 57.42
CA ALA A 525 1.09 29.84 56.09
C ALA A 525 0.04 29.59 54.99
N THR A 526 -1.01 28.79 55.24
CA THR A 526 -2.01 28.40 54.22
C THR A 526 -3.40 28.99 54.45
N ILE A 527 -3.62 29.76 55.53
CA ILE A 527 -4.91 30.40 55.86
C ILE A 527 -4.85 31.91 55.57
N PRO A 528 -5.82 32.51 54.85
CA PRO A 528 -6.95 31.89 54.17
C PRO A 528 -6.49 31.06 52.96
N ASP A 529 -7.32 30.09 52.56
CA ASP A 529 -7.03 29.15 51.48
C ASP A 529 -6.66 29.87 50.18
N THR A 530 -5.69 29.29 49.49
CA THR A 530 -5.16 29.84 48.25
C THR A 530 -5.88 29.16 47.10
N ARG A 531 -6.64 29.94 46.31
CA ARG A 531 -7.25 29.41 45.08
C ARG A 531 -6.24 29.49 43.96
N THR A 532 -5.96 28.36 43.32
CA THR A 532 -4.98 28.28 42.23
C THR A 532 -5.65 27.97 40.89
N SER A 533 -4.94 28.26 39.81
CA SER A 533 -5.25 27.79 38.47
C SER A 533 -3.94 27.54 37.74
N HIS A 534 -3.64 26.26 37.51
CA HIS A 534 -2.42 25.82 36.86
C HIS A 534 -2.61 25.80 35.33
N ASN A 535 -1.71 26.47 34.61
CA ASN A 535 -1.73 26.54 33.15
C ASN A 535 -0.44 25.94 32.59
N ILE A 536 -0.54 24.76 31.97
CA ILE A 536 0.59 24.02 31.40
C ILE A 536 0.65 24.28 29.88
N SER A 537 1.85 24.52 29.36
CA SER A 537 2.11 24.84 27.96
C SER A 537 3.47 24.30 27.50
N ASN A 538 3.68 24.28 26.18
CA ASN A 538 4.96 23.87 25.57
C ASN A 538 5.45 22.50 26.05
N ILE A 539 4.53 21.52 26.06
CA ILE A 539 4.83 20.15 26.46
C ILE A 539 5.71 19.51 25.38
N GLU A 540 6.84 18.96 25.78
CA GLU A 540 7.83 18.33 24.92
C GLU A 540 8.30 17.04 25.58
N ILE A 541 8.18 15.91 24.87
CA ILE A 541 8.82 14.65 25.27
C ILE A 541 10.30 14.75 24.88
N VAL A 542 11.18 14.83 25.88
CA VAL A 542 12.63 15.03 25.69
C VAL A 542 13.34 13.69 25.47
N GLU A 543 12.88 12.65 26.15
CA GLU A 543 13.46 11.31 26.08
C GLU A 543 12.39 10.26 26.39
N ARG A 544 12.54 9.08 25.79
CA ARG A 544 11.71 7.91 26.09
C ARG A 544 12.58 6.66 26.11
N ASP A 545 12.61 5.97 27.25
CA ASP A 545 13.27 4.68 27.44
C ASP A 545 12.23 3.65 27.89
N GLY A 546 11.77 2.82 26.94
CA GLY A 546 10.66 1.89 27.17
C GLY A 546 9.36 2.60 27.60
N ASP A 547 8.93 2.32 28.82
CA ASP A 547 7.73 2.88 29.46
C ASP A 547 8.02 4.13 30.30
N GLU A 548 9.29 4.49 30.49
CA GLU A 548 9.69 5.74 31.15
C GLU A 548 9.79 6.88 30.14
N VAL A 549 9.15 8.00 30.46
CA VAL A 549 9.08 9.18 29.61
C VAL A 549 9.57 10.40 30.38
N THR A 550 10.58 11.07 29.83
CA THR A 550 11.06 12.36 30.32
C THR A 550 10.34 13.47 29.55
N VAL A 551 9.55 14.28 30.25
CA VAL A 551 8.78 15.38 29.67
C VAL A 551 9.21 16.71 30.26
N ARG A 552 9.36 17.70 29.39
CA ARG A 552 9.63 19.10 29.73
C ARG A 552 8.42 19.95 29.35
N PHE A 553 8.04 20.89 30.21
CA PHE A 553 6.98 21.84 29.90
C PHE A 553 7.12 23.15 30.67
N ASN A 554 6.49 24.21 30.16
CA ASN A 554 6.37 25.49 30.86
C ASN A 554 5.04 25.54 31.62
N TRP A 555 5.05 26.19 32.78
CA TRP A 555 3.84 26.35 33.59
C TRP A 555 3.68 27.80 34.07
N ASN A 556 2.42 28.19 34.26
CA ASN A 556 2.02 29.44 34.90
C ASN A 556 0.83 29.19 35.82
N THR A 557 1.02 29.44 37.10
CA THR A 557 0.03 29.23 38.15
C THR A 557 -0.48 30.60 38.61
N LEU A 558 -1.75 30.87 38.33
CA LEU A 558 -2.46 32.01 38.88
C LEU A 558 -2.93 31.66 40.29
N SER A 559 -2.73 32.55 41.23
CA SER A 559 -3.05 32.34 42.64
C SER A 559 -3.83 33.54 43.18
N PHE A 560 -4.95 33.29 43.85
CA PHE A 560 -5.73 34.33 44.52
C PHE A 560 -5.66 34.14 46.04
N ARG A 561 -5.15 35.14 46.73
CA ARG A 561 -5.11 35.17 48.20
C ARG A 561 -5.17 36.60 48.72
N TYR A 562 -5.76 36.81 49.90
CA TYR A 562 -5.90 38.15 50.51
C TYR A 562 -6.48 39.21 49.56
N LYS A 563 -7.45 38.82 48.70
CA LYS A 563 -8.03 39.70 47.67
C LYS A 563 -7.03 40.24 46.64
N THR A 564 -5.90 39.56 46.48
CA THR A 564 -4.82 39.92 45.55
C THR A 564 -4.55 38.74 44.62
N ASN A 565 -4.25 39.05 43.35
CA ASN A 565 -3.82 38.06 42.37
C ASN A 565 -2.29 37.98 42.36
N TYR A 566 -1.77 36.77 42.34
CA TYR A 566 -0.36 36.44 42.19
C TYR A 566 -0.18 35.52 40.98
N SER A 567 1.03 35.52 40.42
CA SER A 567 1.40 34.74 39.24
C SER A 567 2.75 34.13 39.49
N TYR A 568 2.81 32.80 39.49
CA TYR A 568 4.05 32.03 39.61
C TYR A 568 4.28 31.32 38.30
N PHE A 569 5.49 31.37 37.75
CA PHE A 569 5.74 30.76 36.45
C PHE A 569 7.14 30.18 36.39
N GLY A 570 7.29 29.21 35.50
CA GLY A 570 8.49 28.42 35.47
C GLY A 570 8.49 27.37 34.39
N MET A 571 9.35 26.40 34.62
CA MET A 571 9.46 25.21 33.80
C MET A 571 9.60 24.00 34.71
N SER A 572 9.07 22.87 34.27
CA SER A 572 9.26 21.61 34.96
C SER A 572 9.78 20.54 34.00
N CYS A 573 10.55 19.61 34.55
CA CYS A 573 10.96 18.37 33.90
C CYS A 573 10.50 17.20 34.78
N TYR A 574 9.67 16.32 34.24
CA TYR A 574 9.20 15.13 34.93
C TYR A 574 9.78 13.88 34.28
N VAL A 575 10.09 12.88 35.10
CA VAL A 575 10.24 11.48 34.64
C VAL A 575 9.00 10.73 35.09
N ILE A 576 8.29 10.12 34.15
CA ILE A 576 6.99 9.45 34.40
C ILE A 576 7.05 8.02 33.88
N ASP A 577 6.67 7.07 34.73
CA ASP A 577 6.52 5.66 34.37
C ASP A 577 5.08 5.38 33.90
N PHE A 578 4.95 4.88 32.66
CA PHE A 578 3.70 4.47 32.03
C PHE A 578 3.51 2.94 32.00
N SER A 579 4.30 2.16 32.73
CA SER A 579 4.26 0.69 32.76
C SER A 579 2.95 0.11 33.32
N THR A 580 2.16 0.94 34.03
CA THR A 580 0.88 0.54 34.63
C THR A 580 -0.27 1.39 34.12
N GLU A 581 -1.52 0.94 34.33
CA GLU A 581 -2.72 1.70 33.96
C GLU A 581 -2.81 3.09 34.63
N GLN A 582 -2.11 3.29 35.75
CA GLN A 582 -2.01 4.58 36.44
C GLN A 582 -0.56 5.08 36.44
N PRO A 583 -0.19 5.96 35.50
CA PRO A 583 1.18 6.46 35.41
C PRO A 583 1.63 7.13 36.70
N LYS A 584 2.92 7.02 37.04
CA LYS A 584 3.51 7.58 38.26
C LYS A 584 4.71 8.46 37.93
N ILE A 585 4.79 9.62 38.58
CA ILE A 585 5.97 10.49 38.56
C ILE A 585 7.07 9.80 39.39
N LEU A 586 8.23 9.57 38.77
CA LEU A 586 9.45 9.09 39.41
C LEU A 586 10.36 10.25 39.84
N SER A 587 10.29 11.38 39.13
CA SER A 587 11.02 12.60 39.50
C SER A 587 10.29 13.83 38.99
N LYS A 588 10.17 14.86 39.84
CA LYS A 588 9.66 16.20 39.50
C LYS A 588 10.75 17.23 39.80
N TYR A 589 11.32 17.79 38.75
CA TYR A 589 12.25 18.91 38.81
C TYR A 589 11.54 20.19 38.37
N VAL A 590 11.61 21.24 39.18
CA VAL A 590 10.85 22.49 38.99
C VAL A 590 11.78 23.69 39.05
N VAL A 591 11.74 24.55 38.04
CA VAL A 591 12.46 25.83 38.01
C VAL A 591 11.46 26.97 38.11
N LEU A 592 11.41 27.63 39.25
CA LEU A 592 10.66 28.87 39.46
C LEU A 592 11.44 30.05 38.86
N LYS A 593 10.80 30.89 38.04
CA LYS A 593 11.43 32.04 37.37
C LYS A 593 11.05 33.40 37.94
N ASN A 594 10.36 33.44 39.08
CA ASN A 594 10.02 34.67 39.77
C ASN A 594 11.22 35.17 40.60
N ASP A 595 11.71 36.39 40.32
CA ASP A 595 12.76 37.03 41.13
C ASP A 595 12.30 37.35 42.56
N TYR A 596 11.04 37.76 42.70
CA TYR A 596 10.44 38.10 43.98
C TYR A 596 9.12 37.36 44.16
N ILE A 597 9.00 36.69 45.31
CA ILE A 597 7.78 36.03 45.77
C ILE A 597 7.30 36.68 47.07
N ASN A 598 5.98 36.81 47.21
CA ASN A 598 5.32 37.50 48.32
C ASN A 598 5.04 36.57 49.53
N GLN A 599 5.37 35.29 49.42
CA GLN A 599 5.26 34.27 50.45
C GLN A 599 6.22 33.12 50.12
N VAL A 600 6.52 32.27 51.10
CA VAL A 600 7.29 31.04 50.85
C VAL A 600 6.47 30.12 49.94
N ILE A 601 7.10 29.62 48.88
CA ILE A 601 6.47 28.71 47.91
C ILE A 601 6.16 27.36 48.56
N ASP A 602 5.14 26.72 48.02
CA ASP A 602 4.61 25.44 48.46
C ASP A 602 4.16 24.62 47.25
N ILE A 603 3.88 23.34 47.45
CA ILE A 603 3.58 22.37 46.38
C ILE A 603 2.42 22.78 45.46
N TYR A 604 1.42 23.50 45.98
CA TYR A 604 0.26 23.93 45.20
C TYR A 604 0.50 25.19 44.35
N HIS A 605 1.69 25.80 44.42
CA HIS A 605 2.07 26.89 43.52
C HIS A 605 2.71 26.40 42.22
N LEU A 606 3.04 25.09 42.13
CA LEU A 606 4.07 24.52 41.25
C LEU A 606 3.58 23.46 40.26
#